data_AF-A0A2G9SFW5-F1
#
_entry.id   AF-A0A2G9SFW5-F1
#
_cell.length_a   1.000
_cell.length_b   1.000
_cell.length_c   1.000
_cell.angle_alpha   90.00
_cell.angle_beta   90.00
_cell.angle_gamma   90.00
#
_symmetry.space_group_name_H-M   'P 1'
#
loop_
_entity.id
_entity.type
_entity.pdbx_description
1 polymer ?
#
loop_
_entity_poly.entity_id
_entity_poly.type
_entity_poly.pdbx_seq_one_letter_code
_entity_poly.pdbx_strand_id
1 'polypeptide(L)' 'ELLVNHPLNKISRWNSGNTYFQMTTGSLVRDNKILCETSLGYKMDDLLTSYINYFLLKQQNAKDP' A
#
# COMPACT_ATOMS: atom_id res chain seq x y z
N GLU A 1 -17.89 12.06 -3.55
CA GLU A 1 -18.28 10.65 -3.38
C GLU A 1 -17.04 9.78 -3.46
N LEU A 2 -16.96 8.70 -2.67
CA LEU A 2 -15.84 7.76 -2.71
C LEU A 2 -16.06 6.77 -3.86
N LEU A 3 -15.15 6.76 -4.85
CA LEU A 3 -15.29 5.89 -6.02
C LEU A 3 -14.87 4.45 -5.73
N VAL A 4 -13.71 4.28 -5.09
CA VAL A 4 -13.12 2.96 -4.79
C VAL A 4 -12.30 3.05 -3.51
N ASN A 5 -12.33 1.96 -2.72
CA ASN A 5 -11.45 1.77 -1.57
C ASN A 5 -10.63 0.48 -1.77
N HIS A 6 -9.30 0.57 -1.62
CA HIS A 6 -8.39 -0.58 -1.72
C HIS A 6 -7.89 -0.96 -0.32
N PRO A 7 -8.36 -2.08 0.26
CA PRO A 7 -7.88 -2.53 1.56
C PRO A 7 -6.37 -2.80 1.57
N LEU A 8 -5.68 -2.42 2.65
CA LEU A 8 -4.22 -2.60 2.78
C LEU A 8 -3.78 -4.06 2.60
N ASN A 9 -4.57 -5.02 3.07
CA ASN A 9 -4.29 -6.45 2.92
C ASN A 9 -4.45 -6.98 1.48
N LYS A 10 -4.89 -6.14 0.54
CA LYS A 10 -4.97 -6.44 -0.90
C LYS A 10 -3.89 -5.74 -1.71
N ILE A 11 -3.02 -4.94 -1.09
CA ILE A 11 -1.88 -4.31 -1.77
C ILE A 11 -0.76 -5.35 -1.80
N SER A 12 -0.32 -5.73 -3.00
CA SER A 12 0.75 -6.71 -3.18
C SER A 12 2.11 -6.04 -3.36
N ARG A 13 2.14 -4.87 -4.03
CA ARG A 13 3.35 -4.10 -4.34
C ARG A 13 3.00 -2.63 -4.48
N TRP A 14 3.95 -1.77 -4.15
CA TRP A 14 3.93 -0.36 -4.53
C TRP A 14 5.35 0.09 -4.87
N ASN A 15 5.46 1.17 -5.64
CA ASN A 15 6.72 1.82 -5.94
C ASN A 15 6.48 3.30 -6.25
N SER A 16 7.43 4.15 -5.86
CA SER A 16 7.39 5.58 -6.13
C SER A 16 8.54 6.01 -7.03
N GLY A 17 8.33 7.09 -7.77
CA GLY A 17 9.35 7.81 -8.52
C GLY A 17 9.16 9.32 -8.37
N ASN A 18 10.03 10.11 -8.98
CA ASN A 18 10.00 11.57 -8.85
C ASN A 18 8.69 12.21 -9.33
N THR A 19 7.98 11.54 -10.24
CA THR A 19 6.76 12.05 -10.88
C THR A 19 5.57 11.09 -10.78
N TYR A 20 5.70 10.00 -10.03
CA TYR A 20 4.63 9.02 -9.95
C TYR A 20 4.62 8.23 -8.63
N PHE A 21 3.45 7.66 -8.36
CA PHE A 21 3.25 6.59 -7.40
C PHE A 21 2.46 5.47 -8.09
N GLN A 22 2.96 4.23 -8.00
CA GLN A 22 2.31 3.06 -8.57
C GLN A 22 1.98 2.06 -7.47
N MET A 23 0.79 1.49 -7.49
CA MET A 23 0.39 0.41 -6.60
C MET A 23 -0.27 -0.72 -7.38
N THR A 24 -0.05 -1.96 -6.94
CA THR A 24 -0.74 -3.14 -7.44
C THR A 24 -1.63 -3.68 -6.32
N THR A 25 -2.91 -3.84 -6.62
CA THR A 25 -3.94 -4.34 -5.71
C THR A 25 -4.72 -5.47 -6.37
N GLY A 26 -4.98 -6.56 -5.65
CA GLY A 26 -5.69 -7.69 -6.25
C GLY A 26 -5.35 -9.04 -5.64
N SER A 27 -5.52 -10.09 -6.45
CA SER A 27 -5.20 -11.47 -6.11
C SER A 27 -4.22 -12.04 -7.13
N LEU A 28 -3.59 -13.18 -6.82
CA LEU A 28 -2.68 -13.89 -7.73
C LEU A 28 -3.27 -14.13 -9.14
N VAL A 29 -4.60 -14.15 -9.28
CA VAL A 29 -5.30 -14.41 -10.55
C VAL A 29 -5.65 -13.12 -11.29
N ARG A 30 -5.78 -11.98 -10.58
CA ARG A 30 -6.16 -10.70 -11.20
C ARG A 30 -5.60 -9.54 -10.39
N ASP A 31 -4.61 -8.87 -10.98
CA ASP A 31 -3.99 -7.66 -10.45
C ASP A 31 -4.61 -6.43 -11.11
N ASN A 32 -4.94 -5.43 -10.29
CA ASN A 32 -5.27 -4.08 -10.73
C ASN A 32 -4.07 -3.19 -10.45
N LYS A 33 -3.64 -2.45 -11.46
CA LYS A 33 -2.54 -1.48 -11.34
C LYS A 33 -3.12 -0.08 -11.30
N ILE A 34 -2.70 0.70 -10.32
CA ILE A 34 -3.04 2.11 -10.17
C ILE A 34 -1.75 2.89 -10.35
N LEU A 35 -1.77 3.84 -11.26
CA LEU A 35 -0.69 4.79 -11.47
C LEU A 35 -1.25 6.18 -11.21
N CYS A 36 -0.61 6.89 -10.30
CA CYS A 36 -0.92 8.27 -9.97
C CYS A 36 0.28 9.13 -10.37
N GLU A 37 0.06 10.13 -11.22
CA GLU A 37 1.05 11.16 -11.47
C GLU A 37 1.09 12.10 -10.26
N THR A 38 2.26 12.22 -9.64
CA THR A 38 2.44 13.03 -8.42
C THR A 38 3.92 13.28 -8.15
N SER A 39 4.25 14.47 -7.64
CA SER A 39 5.59 14.78 -7.13
C SER A 39 5.80 14.32 -5.68
N LEU A 40 4.76 13.80 -5.03
CA LEU A 40 4.77 13.40 -3.62
C LEU A 40 4.77 11.87 -3.45
N GLY A 41 5.18 11.12 -4.47
CA GLY A 41 5.17 9.66 -4.44
C GLY A 41 5.94 9.08 -3.26
N TYR A 42 7.08 9.68 -2.91
CA TYR A 42 7.89 9.29 -1.75
C TYR A 42 7.12 9.36 -0.41
N LYS A 43 6.26 10.38 -0.23
CA LYS A 43 5.44 10.48 0.99
C LYS A 43 4.37 9.40 1.07
N MET A 44 3.81 9.01 -0.07
CA MET A 44 2.83 7.92 -0.12
C MET A 44 3.49 6.57 0.18
N ASP A 45 4.72 6.38 -0.32
CA ASP A 45 5.58 5.22 -0.04
C ASP A 45 5.90 5.11 1.46
N ASP A 46 6.39 6.20 2.07
CA ASP A 46 6.68 6.28 3.51
C ASP A 46 5.43 5.98 4.35
N LEU A 47 4.28 6.53 3.95
CA LEU A 47 3.00 6.32 4.64
C LEU A 47 2.60 4.84 4.61
N LEU A 48 2.57 4.21 3.43
CA LEU A 48 2.21 2.79 3.32
C LEU A 48 3.18 1.89 4.09
N THR A 49 4.47 2.16 3.99
CA THR A 49 5.52 1.45 4.73
C THR A 49 5.28 1.55 6.23
N SER A 50 4.97 2.74 6.75
CA SER A 50 4.70 2.93 8.19
C SER A 50 3.49 2.16 8.69
N TYR A 51 2.39 2.11 7.91
CA TYR A 51 1.19 1.38 8.27
C TYR A 51 1.42 -0.14 8.26
N ILE A 52 2.13 -0.65 7.25
CA ILE A 52 2.46 -2.07 7.18
C ILE A 52 3.31 -2.48 8.38
N ASN A 53 4.34 -1.69 8.72
CA ASN A 53 5.16 -1.92 9.90
C ASN A 53 4.33 -1.93 11.18
N TYR A 54 3.43 -0.95 11.35
CA TYR A 54 2.51 -0.91 12.49
C TYR A 54 1.66 -2.18 12.61
N PHE A 55 1.07 -2.67 11.51
CA PHE A 55 0.26 -3.88 11.53
C PHE A 55 1.07 -5.17 11.73
N LEU A 56 2.30 -5.23 11.25
CA LEU A 56 3.21 -6.36 11.51
C LEU A 56 3.59 -6.43 12.99
N LEU A 57 3.96 -5.30 13.60
CA LEU A 57 4.26 -5.21 15.03
C LEU A 57 3.05 -5.58 15.88
N LYS A 58 1.86 -5.07 15.52
CA LYS A 58 0.62 -5.40 16.23
C LYS A 58 0.29 -6.90 16.17
N GLN A 59 0.58 -7.57 15.05
CA GLN A 59 0.38 -9.00 14.90
C GLN A 59 1.41 -9.83 15.68
N GLN A 60 2.65 -9.35 15.82
CA GLN A 60 3.66 -10.01 16.66
C GLN A 60 3.27 -9.94 18.13
N ASN A 61 2.88 -8.75 18.61
CA ASN A 61 2.46 -8.55 20.00
C ASN A 61 1.18 -9.32 20.37
N ALA A 62 0.33 -9.66 19.39
CA ALA A 62 -0.86 -10.48 19.62
C ALA A 62 -0.57 -11.99 19.71
N LYS A 63 0.66 -12.41 19.39
CA LYS A 63 1.11 -13.81 19.44
C LYS A 63 1.95 -14.14 20.67
N ASP A 64 2.39 -13.13 21.43
CA ASP A 64 2.98 -13.29 22.75
C ASP A 64 1.85 -13.25 23.81
N PRO A 65 1.64 -14.33 24.59
CA PRO A 65 0.69 -14.36 25.71
C PRO A 65 1.09 -13.44 26.88
#